data_AF-A0A9P5QER7-F1
#
_entry.id   AF-A0A9P5QER7-F1
#
_cell.length_a   1.000
_cell.length_b   1.000
_cell.length_c   1.000
_cell.angle_alpha   90.00
_cell.angle_beta   90.00
_cell.angle_gamma   90.00
#
_symmetry.space_group_name_H-M   'P 1'
#
loop_
_entity.id
_entity.type
_entity.pdbx_description
1 polymer ?
#
loop_
_entity_poly.entity_id
_entity_poly.type
_entity_poly.pdbx_seq_one_letter_code
_entity_poly.pdbx_strand_id
1 'polypeptide(L)'
;YLEKLTAEIEQDSASTITSFSDQALAKAKAVLSGLTGSSGKFKQILNFGIEELFDRTLRPRLRPLLLDSYKEIKYVVSDEEYAEQEALNSFVNRFMQGFDTLIEPFKSTLTEENYNQVIFNAVTSLTKSWEKIIFQTKFNKMGAIRFDKDLRAVGFYLVSLTSFPIREKLTRLNQMAMLLDLEELEDLYEIWGNNSGAITWRLTDAEVRRILTSRTDFHPEEIARLTL
;
A
#
# COMPACT_ATOMS: atom_id res chain seq x y z
N TYR A 1 21.80 -6.42 17.57
CA TYR A 1 22.95 -6.89 18.39
C TYR A 1 24.15 -5.96 18.24
N LEU A 2 24.73 -5.80 17.04
CA LEU A 2 25.89 -4.92 16.84
C LEU A 2 25.66 -3.49 17.30
N GLU A 3 24.50 -2.89 17.03
CA GLU A 3 24.19 -1.52 17.49
C GLU A 3 24.15 -1.41 19.02
N LYS A 4 23.60 -2.43 19.70
CA LYS A 4 23.58 -2.53 21.15
C LYS A 4 25.00 -2.69 21.70
N LEU A 5 25.80 -3.56 21.10
CA LEU A 5 27.21 -3.76 21.46
C LEU A 5 28.02 -2.48 21.27
N THR A 6 27.83 -1.75 20.17
CA THR A 6 28.50 -0.47 19.94
C THR A 6 28.10 0.55 21.02
N ALA A 7 26.80 0.68 21.33
CA ALA A 7 26.32 1.61 22.35
C ALA A 7 26.85 1.26 23.75
N GLU A 8 26.85 -0.02 24.12
CA GLU A 8 27.40 -0.50 25.39
C GLU A 8 28.92 -0.24 25.46
N ILE A 9 29.66 -0.55 24.39
CA ILE A 9 31.11 -0.27 24.36
C ILE A 9 31.37 1.24 24.38
N GLU A 10 30.58 2.07 23.71
CA GLU A 10 30.72 3.54 23.75
C GLU A 10 30.46 4.09 25.17
N GLN A 11 29.48 3.56 25.88
CA GLN A 11 29.14 3.94 27.25
C GLN A 11 30.19 3.47 28.27
N ASP A 12 30.65 2.23 28.16
CA ASP A 12 31.74 1.67 28.98
C ASP A 12 33.08 2.35 28.68
N SER A 13 33.30 2.69 27.41
CA SER A 13 34.41 3.53 26.98
C SER A 13 34.33 4.90 27.66
N ALA A 14 33.21 5.61 27.59
CA ALA A 14 33.08 6.92 28.22
C ALA A 14 33.31 6.89 29.75
N SER A 15 32.89 5.82 30.44
CA SER A 15 33.07 5.67 31.89
C SER A 15 34.48 5.24 32.29
N THR A 16 35.16 4.42 31.48
CA THR A 16 36.51 3.91 31.75
C THR A 16 37.61 4.85 31.22
N ILE A 17 37.33 5.61 30.14
CA ILE A 17 38.31 6.36 29.34
C ILE A 17 38.63 7.76 29.87
N THR A 18 37.95 8.22 30.93
CA THR A 18 38.32 9.47 31.65
C THR A 18 39.76 9.46 32.21
N SER A 19 40.43 8.31 32.17
CA SER A 19 41.81 8.09 32.64
C SER A 19 42.85 7.88 31.52
N PHE A 20 42.48 7.93 30.23
CA PHE A 20 43.40 7.69 29.11
C PHE A 20 43.81 8.97 28.36
N SER A 21 44.90 8.90 27.59
CA SER A 21 45.37 10.00 26.73
C SER A 21 44.48 10.20 25.49
N ASP A 22 44.42 11.43 24.97
CA ASP A 22 43.62 11.82 23.79
C ASP A 22 43.85 10.91 22.56
N GLN A 23 45.07 10.39 22.41
CA GLN A 23 45.45 9.53 21.29
C GLN A 23 44.83 8.13 21.39
N ALA A 24 44.66 7.59 22.60
CA ALA A 24 43.98 6.31 22.82
C ALA A 24 42.46 6.46 22.58
N LEU A 25 41.90 7.60 22.99
CA LEU A 25 40.49 7.97 22.81
C LEU A 25 40.14 8.08 21.31
N ALA A 26 41.02 8.70 20.52
CA ALA A 26 40.86 8.79 19.07
C ALA A 26 40.89 7.42 18.37
N LYS A 27 41.79 6.51 18.78
CA LYS A 27 41.86 5.14 18.24
C LYS A 27 40.62 4.32 18.60
N ALA A 28 40.14 4.40 19.84
CA ALA A 28 38.93 3.71 20.27
C ALA A 28 37.69 4.16 19.46
N LYS A 29 37.52 5.49 19.30
CA LYS A 29 36.45 6.05 18.46
C LYS A 29 36.54 5.60 17.00
N ALA A 30 37.74 5.49 16.44
CA ALA A 30 37.95 5.02 15.06
C ALA A 30 37.58 3.54 14.85
N VAL A 31 37.81 2.68 15.85
CA VAL A 31 37.40 1.26 15.79
C VAL A 31 35.88 1.13 15.95
N LEU A 32 35.29 1.89 16.88
CA LEU A 32 33.85 1.91 17.12
C LEU A 32 33.07 2.42 15.91
N SER A 33 33.57 3.46 15.23
CA SER A 33 32.96 3.94 13.98
C SER A 33 33.00 2.89 12.86
N GLY A 34 34.03 2.03 12.84
CA GLY A 34 34.10 0.87 11.94
C GLY A 34 33.02 -0.19 12.22
N LEU A 35 32.70 -0.43 13.50
CA LEU A 35 31.57 -1.29 13.90
C LEU A 35 30.22 -0.68 13.49
N THR A 36 30.01 0.62 13.73
CA THR A 36 28.80 1.33 13.32
C THR A 36 28.62 1.30 11.80
N GLY A 37 29.69 1.52 11.04
CA GLY A 37 29.68 1.39 9.58
C GLY A 37 29.34 -0.02 9.10
N SER A 38 29.70 -1.06 9.86
CA SER A 38 29.33 -2.44 9.56
C SER A 38 27.84 -2.72 9.83
N SER A 39 27.24 -2.11 10.86
CA SER A 39 25.78 -2.19 11.10
C SER A 39 24.98 -1.68 9.90
N GLY A 40 25.40 -0.54 9.33
CA GLY A 40 24.77 0.01 8.12
C GLY A 40 24.81 -0.97 6.94
N LYS A 41 25.94 -1.66 6.74
CA LYS A 41 26.07 -2.70 5.71
C LYS A 41 25.14 -3.89 5.97
N PHE A 42 25.02 -4.34 7.22
CA PHE A 42 24.08 -5.41 7.56
C PHE A 42 22.62 -5.02 7.32
N LYS A 43 22.23 -3.77 7.63
CA LYS A 43 20.89 -3.25 7.30
C LYS A 43 20.64 -3.22 5.79
N GLN A 44 21.63 -2.80 4.99
CA GLN A 44 21.52 -2.84 3.53
C GLN A 44 21.34 -4.26 2.99
N ILE A 45 22.14 -5.21 3.48
CA ILE A 45 22.02 -6.63 3.09
C ILE A 45 20.66 -7.20 3.51
N LEU A 46 20.19 -6.86 4.71
CA LEU A 46 18.87 -7.27 5.20
C LEU A 46 17.75 -6.75 4.30
N ASN A 47 17.75 -5.45 4.00
CA ASN A 47 16.72 -4.84 3.14
C ASN A 47 16.73 -5.47 1.75
N PHE A 48 17.91 -5.69 1.16
CA PHE A 48 18.05 -6.39 -0.11
C PHE A 48 17.51 -7.83 -0.04
N GLY A 49 17.80 -8.56 1.04
CA GLY A 49 17.27 -9.91 1.25
C GLY A 49 15.75 -9.95 1.41
N ILE A 50 15.17 -8.95 2.08
CA ILE A 50 13.71 -8.80 2.23
C ILE A 50 13.05 -8.50 0.88
N GLU A 51 13.65 -7.61 0.07
CA GLU A 51 13.18 -7.29 -1.28
C GLU A 51 13.22 -8.52 -2.19
N GLU A 52 14.34 -9.25 -2.23
CA GLU A 52 14.47 -10.47 -3.03
C GLU A 52 13.51 -11.58 -2.57
N LEU A 53 13.34 -11.75 -1.25
CA LEU A 53 12.36 -12.68 -0.69
C LEU A 53 10.96 -12.32 -1.19
N PHE A 54 10.58 -11.05 -1.05
CA PHE A 54 9.29 -10.53 -1.49
C PHE A 54 9.08 -10.75 -3.00
N ASP A 55 10.04 -10.36 -3.82
CA ASP A 55 9.96 -10.38 -5.27
C ASP A 55 9.86 -11.81 -5.84
N ARG A 56 10.55 -12.78 -5.22
CA ARG A 56 10.54 -14.17 -5.68
C ARG A 56 9.37 -15.00 -5.17
N THR A 57 8.79 -14.64 -4.02
CA THR A 57 7.80 -15.49 -3.34
C THR A 57 6.40 -14.87 -3.34
N LEU A 58 6.25 -13.68 -2.77
CA LEU A 58 4.95 -13.08 -2.50
C LEU A 58 4.44 -12.29 -3.72
N ARG A 59 5.28 -11.42 -4.30
CA ARG A 59 4.93 -10.58 -5.45
C ARG A 59 4.26 -11.31 -6.61
N PRO A 60 4.75 -12.46 -7.11
CA PRO A 60 4.11 -13.16 -8.24
C PRO A 60 2.72 -13.72 -7.89
N ARG A 61 2.39 -13.86 -6.60
CA ARG A 61 1.13 -14.43 -6.11
C ARG A 61 0.07 -13.36 -5.80
N LEU A 62 0.47 -12.10 -5.60
CA LEU A 62 -0.45 -11.01 -5.26
C LEU A 62 -1.44 -10.70 -6.37
N ARG A 63 -0.99 -10.61 -7.62
CA ARG A 63 -1.88 -10.34 -8.76
C ARG A 63 -2.86 -11.50 -9.00
N PRO A 64 -2.43 -12.77 -9.06
CA PRO A 64 -3.35 -13.90 -9.12
C PRO A 64 -4.39 -13.91 -7.99
N LEU A 65 -3.96 -13.68 -6.74
CA LEU A 65 -4.89 -13.56 -5.61
C LEU A 65 -5.97 -12.51 -5.87
N LEU A 66 -5.59 -11.33 -6.35
CA LEU A 66 -6.54 -10.26 -6.60
C LEU A 66 -7.51 -10.62 -7.75
N LEU A 67 -7.03 -11.26 -8.81
CA LEU A 67 -7.88 -11.74 -9.90
C LEU A 67 -8.85 -12.84 -9.45
N ASP A 68 -8.39 -13.77 -8.61
CA ASP A 68 -9.22 -14.83 -8.03
C ASP A 68 -10.29 -14.25 -7.11
N SER A 69 -9.94 -13.21 -6.35
CA SER A 69 -10.90 -12.46 -5.52
C SER A 69 -11.99 -11.82 -6.38
N TYR A 70 -11.61 -11.32 -7.57
CA TYR A 70 -12.50 -10.73 -8.56
C TYR A 70 -13.33 -11.72 -9.39
N LYS A 71 -13.09 -13.02 -9.26
CA LYS A 71 -13.82 -14.02 -10.05
C LYS A 71 -15.34 -13.88 -9.84
N GLU A 72 -16.10 -13.76 -10.92
CA GLU A 72 -17.57 -13.60 -10.91
C GLU A 72 -18.08 -12.33 -10.21
N ILE A 73 -17.20 -11.35 -9.94
CA ILE A 73 -17.59 -10.04 -9.43
C ILE A 73 -17.82 -9.10 -10.60
N LYS A 74 -18.96 -8.41 -10.58
CA LYS A 74 -19.31 -7.38 -11.57
C LYS A 74 -19.52 -6.05 -10.85
N TYR A 75 -19.16 -4.97 -11.53
CA TYR A 75 -19.47 -3.60 -11.12
C TYR A 75 -20.38 -2.86 -12.10
N VAL A 76 -20.89 -3.56 -13.12
CA VAL A 76 -22.11 -3.17 -13.82
C VAL A 76 -23.14 -4.20 -13.38
N VAL A 77 -24.01 -3.79 -12.46
CA VAL A 77 -24.93 -4.69 -11.75
C VAL A 77 -26.36 -4.14 -11.77
N SER A 78 -27.34 -5.02 -11.86
CA SER A 78 -28.73 -4.70 -11.51
C SER A 78 -28.92 -4.59 -9.98
N ASP A 79 -30.07 -4.10 -9.54
CA ASP A 79 -30.41 -4.06 -8.11
C ASP A 79 -30.41 -5.46 -7.47
N GLU A 80 -30.91 -6.46 -8.20
CA GLU A 80 -30.92 -7.87 -7.78
C GLU A 80 -29.49 -8.42 -7.65
N GLU A 81 -28.66 -8.25 -8.69
CA GLU A 81 -27.25 -8.68 -8.68
C GLU A 81 -26.44 -7.97 -7.57
N TYR A 82 -26.72 -6.69 -7.33
CA TYR A 82 -26.09 -5.94 -6.25
C TYR A 82 -26.45 -6.53 -4.89
N ALA A 83 -27.74 -6.76 -4.62
CA ALA A 83 -28.22 -7.31 -3.36
C ALA A 83 -27.65 -8.72 -3.09
N GLU A 84 -27.63 -9.59 -4.11
CA GLU A 84 -27.04 -10.92 -4.01
C GLU A 84 -25.55 -10.87 -3.67
N GLN A 85 -24.79 -10.09 -4.44
CA GLN A 85 -23.35 -10.03 -4.26
C GLN A 85 -22.96 -9.26 -2.99
N GLU A 86 -23.79 -8.34 -2.47
CA GLU A 86 -23.62 -7.68 -1.16
C GLU A 86 -23.81 -8.70 -0.03
N ALA A 87 -24.86 -9.53 -0.11
CA ALA A 87 -25.13 -10.56 0.89
C ALA A 87 -24.00 -11.61 0.98
N LEU A 88 -23.41 -11.98 -0.17
CA LEU A 88 -22.32 -12.95 -0.23
C LEU A 88 -20.96 -12.36 0.19
N ASN A 89 -20.73 -11.07 -0.11
CA ASN A 89 -19.46 -10.37 0.10
C ASN A 89 -18.22 -11.17 -0.38
N SER A 90 -18.38 -11.90 -1.50
CA SER A 90 -17.41 -12.89 -1.98
C SER A 90 -16.03 -12.31 -2.27
N PHE A 91 -15.95 -11.09 -2.81
CA PHE A 91 -14.69 -10.42 -3.11
C PHE A 91 -13.82 -10.27 -1.86
N VAL A 92 -14.38 -9.61 -0.85
CA VAL A 92 -13.68 -9.30 0.41
C VAL A 92 -13.29 -10.60 1.12
N ASN A 93 -14.21 -11.55 1.22
CA ASN A 93 -13.97 -12.83 1.90
C ASN A 93 -12.83 -13.63 1.24
N ARG A 94 -12.84 -13.75 -0.10
CA ARG A 94 -11.79 -14.45 -0.85
C ARG A 94 -10.45 -13.72 -0.73
N PHE A 95 -10.47 -12.39 -0.81
CA PHE A 95 -9.26 -11.59 -0.67
C PHE A 95 -8.62 -11.79 0.70
N MET A 96 -9.38 -11.61 1.79
CA MET A 96 -8.87 -11.76 3.16
C MET A 96 -8.32 -13.16 3.39
N GLN A 97 -9.09 -14.21 3.07
CA GLN A 97 -8.65 -15.60 3.26
C GLN A 97 -7.38 -15.92 2.46
N GLY A 98 -7.34 -15.49 1.19
CA GLY A 98 -6.19 -15.74 0.34
C GLY A 98 -4.97 -14.93 0.77
N PHE A 99 -5.15 -13.69 1.22
CA PHE A 99 -4.06 -12.85 1.72
C PHE A 99 -3.49 -13.41 3.03
N ASP A 100 -4.34 -13.81 3.98
CA ASP A 100 -3.92 -14.50 5.22
C ASP A 100 -3.06 -15.73 4.91
N THR A 101 -3.53 -16.58 3.98
CA THR A 101 -2.79 -17.77 3.55
C THR A 101 -1.42 -17.43 2.94
N LEU A 102 -1.32 -16.32 2.22
CA LEU A 102 -0.05 -15.89 1.63
C LEU A 102 0.93 -15.35 2.67
N ILE A 103 0.46 -14.64 3.69
CA ILE A 103 1.32 -13.96 4.67
C ILE A 103 1.68 -14.83 5.87
N GLU A 104 0.89 -15.86 6.17
CA GLU A 104 1.08 -16.73 7.35
C GLU A 104 2.51 -17.30 7.49
N PRO A 105 3.17 -17.83 6.44
CA PRO A 105 4.52 -18.35 6.57
C PRO A 105 5.56 -17.29 6.96
N PHE A 106 5.32 -16.03 6.59
CA PHE A 106 6.20 -14.91 6.94
C PHE A 106 5.97 -14.47 8.38
N LYS A 107 4.71 -14.45 8.82
CA LYS A 107 4.32 -14.09 10.18
C LYS A 107 4.91 -15.07 11.22
N SER A 108 4.95 -16.36 10.89
CA SER A 108 5.49 -17.38 11.81
C SER A 108 7.02 -17.44 11.85
N THR A 109 7.71 -16.90 10.84
CA THR A 109 9.14 -17.15 10.62
C THR A 109 10.01 -15.89 10.76
N LEU A 110 9.48 -14.71 10.41
CA LEU A 110 10.22 -13.46 10.47
C LEU A 110 10.07 -12.77 11.82
N THR A 111 11.04 -11.93 12.15
CA THR A 111 10.87 -10.94 13.22
C THR A 111 9.79 -9.94 12.83
N GLU A 112 9.15 -9.30 13.82
CA GLU A 112 8.09 -8.32 13.60
C GLU A 112 8.52 -7.21 12.61
N GLU A 113 9.73 -6.66 12.77
CA GLU A 113 10.27 -5.62 11.88
C GLU A 113 10.42 -6.11 10.43
N ASN A 114 10.95 -7.32 10.22
CA ASN A 114 11.13 -7.88 8.89
C ASN A 114 9.78 -8.24 8.24
N TYR A 115 8.86 -8.79 9.03
CA TYR A 115 7.49 -9.05 8.60
C TYR A 115 6.80 -7.75 8.17
N ASN A 116 6.92 -6.69 8.95
CA ASN A 116 6.35 -5.38 8.63
C ASN A 116 6.86 -4.85 7.28
N GLN A 117 8.16 -4.98 6.99
CA GLN A 117 8.71 -4.59 5.70
C GLN A 117 8.17 -5.44 4.53
N VAL A 118 8.03 -6.76 4.72
CA VAL A 118 7.42 -7.65 3.71
C VAL A 118 5.96 -7.23 3.44
N ILE A 119 5.17 -6.98 4.49
CA ILE A 119 3.77 -6.54 4.34
C ILE A 119 3.68 -5.16 3.68
N PHE A 120 4.57 -4.22 4.02
CA PHE A 120 4.61 -2.92 3.37
C PHE A 120 4.85 -3.05 1.84
N ASN A 121 5.79 -3.91 1.44
CA ASN A 121 6.06 -4.20 0.03
C ASN A 121 4.87 -4.89 -0.64
N ALA A 122 4.23 -5.83 0.06
CA ALA A 122 3.05 -6.53 -0.42
C ALA A 122 1.88 -5.60 -0.69
N VAL A 123 1.51 -4.77 0.28
CA VAL A 123 0.45 -3.76 0.13
C VAL A 123 0.79 -2.80 -1.01
N THR A 124 2.03 -2.32 -1.08
CA THR A 124 2.46 -1.39 -2.14
C THR A 124 2.34 -2.00 -3.55
N SER A 125 2.69 -3.28 -3.72
CA SER A 125 2.56 -3.97 -5.01
C SER A 125 1.09 -4.33 -5.32
N LEU A 126 0.33 -4.67 -4.29
CA LEU A 126 -1.08 -5.01 -4.40
C LEU A 126 -1.88 -3.79 -4.85
N THR A 127 -1.75 -2.63 -4.21
CA THR A 127 -2.53 -1.44 -4.58
C THR A 127 -2.24 -1.00 -6.01
N LYS A 128 -0.97 -1.06 -6.46
CA LYS A 128 -0.62 -0.82 -7.87
C LYS A 128 -1.28 -1.81 -8.84
N SER A 129 -1.39 -3.08 -8.46
CA SER A 129 -2.06 -4.09 -9.28
C SER A 129 -3.57 -3.87 -9.30
N TRP A 130 -4.12 -3.44 -8.18
CA TRP A 130 -5.53 -3.11 -8.03
C TRP A 130 -5.92 -1.90 -8.86
N GLU A 131 -5.14 -0.81 -8.82
CA GLU A 131 -5.36 0.37 -9.68
C GLU A 131 -5.45 -0.03 -11.16
N LYS A 132 -4.56 -0.90 -11.63
CA LYS A 132 -4.58 -1.40 -13.02
C LYS A 132 -5.86 -2.15 -13.37
N ILE A 133 -6.41 -2.93 -12.44
CA ILE A 133 -7.69 -3.61 -12.62
C ILE A 133 -8.81 -2.58 -12.71
N ILE A 134 -8.87 -1.62 -11.77
CA ILE A 134 -9.91 -0.57 -11.77
C ILE A 134 -9.89 0.25 -13.06
N PHE A 135 -8.71 0.56 -13.59
CA PHE A 135 -8.55 1.24 -14.89
C PHE A 135 -9.04 0.42 -16.11
N GLN A 136 -9.36 -0.85 -15.95
CA GLN A 136 -9.88 -1.77 -16.98
C GLN A 136 -11.33 -2.19 -16.72
N THR A 137 -11.85 -1.88 -15.54
CA THR A 137 -13.19 -2.25 -15.10
C THR A 137 -14.22 -1.20 -15.53
N LYS A 138 -15.43 -1.65 -15.87
CA LYS A 138 -16.58 -0.76 -16.10
C LYS A 138 -17.48 -0.73 -14.87
N PHE A 139 -18.07 0.44 -14.62
CA PHE A 139 -18.90 0.71 -13.45
C PHE A 139 -20.22 1.35 -13.89
N ASN A 140 -21.33 0.96 -13.28
CA ASN A 140 -22.49 1.85 -13.14
C ASN A 140 -22.45 2.48 -11.74
N LYS A 141 -23.37 3.42 -11.45
CA LYS A 141 -23.42 4.10 -10.14
C LYS A 141 -23.47 3.13 -8.95
N MET A 142 -24.32 2.10 -9.03
CA MET A 142 -24.44 1.10 -7.97
C MET A 142 -23.14 0.29 -7.77
N GLY A 143 -22.46 -0.07 -8.86
CA GLY A 143 -21.17 -0.72 -8.80
C GLY A 143 -20.03 0.17 -8.29
N ALA A 144 -20.10 1.49 -8.50
CA ALA A 144 -19.15 2.42 -7.89
C ALA A 144 -19.28 2.43 -6.35
N ILE A 145 -20.51 2.50 -5.84
CA ILE A 145 -20.81 2.41 -4.39
C ILE A 145 -20.31 1.07 -3.83
N ARG A 146 -20.56 -0.02 -4.56
CA ARG A 146 -20.04 -1.35 -4.21
C ARG A 146 -18.52 -1.36 -4.10
N PHE A 147 -17.84 -0.83 -5.12
CA PHE A 147 -16.38 -0.78 -5.14
C PHE A 147 -15.81 0.03 -3.97
N ASP A 148 -16.43 1.16 -3.63
CA ASP A 148 -16.04 1.93 -2.44
C ASP A 148 -16.15 1.10 -1.15
N LYS A 149 -17.24 0.33 -0.98
CA LYS A 149 -17.39 -0.59 0.15
C LYS A 149 -16.32 -1.68 0.18
N ASP A 150 -16.08 -2.34 -0.95
CA ASP A 150 -15.04 -3.36 -1.11
C ASP A 150 -13.66 -2.80 -0.74
N LEU A 151 -13.34 -1.61 -1.26
CA LEU A 151 -12.09 -0.90 -1.01
C LEU A 151 -11.93 -0.55 0.47
N ARG A 152 -12.98 -0.03 1.11
CA ARG A 152 -12.96 0.27 2.54
C ARG A 152 -12.76 -0.99 3.37
N ALA A 153 -13.50 -2.06 3.09
CA ALA A 153 -13.39 -3.33 3.83
C ALA A 153 -11.97 -3.92 3.75
N VAL A 154 -11.40 -4.00 2.54
CA VAL A 154 -10.01 -4.44 2.35
C VAL A 154 -9.04 -3.48 3.00
N GLY A 155 -9.25 -2.16 2.89
CA GLY A 155 -8.41 -1.15 3.51
C GLY A 155 -8.36 -1.26 5.04
N PHE A 156 -9.50 -1.48 5.69
CA PHE A 156 -9.58 -1.73 7.14
C PHE A 156 -8.85 -3.00 7.53
N TYR A 157 -9.05 -4.09 6.77
CA TYR A 157 -8.35 -5.35 7.01
C TYR A 157 -6.83 -5.19 6.88
N LEU A 158 -6.33 -4.59 5.80
CA LEU A 158 -4.89 -4.38 5.62
C LEU A 158 -4.31 -3.54 6.76
N VAL A 159 -5.01 -2.48 7.20
CA VAL A 159 -4.55 -1.64 8.33
C VAL A 159 -4.51 -2.45 9.61
N SER A 160 -5.46 -3.37 9.83
CA SER A 160 -5.49 -4.24 11.02
C SER A 160 -4.31 -5.23 11.09
N LEU A 161 -3.68 -5.54 9.96
CA LEU A 161 -2.51 -6.43 9.89
C LEU A 161 -1.19 -5.73 10.25
N THR A 162 -1.18 -4.40 10.36
CA THR A 162 0.04 -3.60 10.47
C THR A 162 0.00 -2.65 11.65
N SER A 163 1.10 -2.53 12.38
CA SER A 163 1.27 -1.50 13.41
C SER A 163 1.73 -0.14 12.85
N PHE A 164 2.10 -0.09 11.57
CA PHE A 164 2.62 1.09 10.88
C PHE A 164 1.59 1.66 9.89
N PRO A 165 1.68 2.96 9.54
CA PRO A 165 0.70 3.60 8.68
C PRO A 165 0.83 3.14 7.22
N ILE A 166 -0.12 2.35 6.73
CA ILE A 166 -0.22 1.95 5.31
C ILE A 166 -1.28 2.72 4.52
N ARG A 167 -2.08 3.56 5.17
CA ARG A 167 -3.24 4.25 4.55
C ARG A 167 -2.85 5.05 3.31
N GLU A 168 -1.65 5.62 3.30
CA GLU A 168 -1.10 6.37 2.17
C GLU A 168 -1.01 5.53 0.88
N LYS A 169 -0.83 4.21 0.98
CA LYS A 169 -0.77 3.30 -0.17
C LYS A 169 -2.13 3.09 -0.84
N LEU A 170 -3.22 3.38 -0.13
CA LEU A 170 -4.60 3.30 -0.62
C LEU A 170 -5.12 4.64 -1.16
N THR A 171 -4.38 5.75 -0.96
CA THR A 171 -4.85 7.11 -1.32
C THR A 171 -5.31 7.21 -2.78
N ARG A 172 -4.54 6.66 -3.72
CA ARG A 172 -4.90 6.71 -5.15
C ARG A 172 -6.18 5.91 -5.44
N LEU A 173 -6.34 4.71 -4.86
CA LEU A 173 -7.57 3.92 -4.98
C LEU A 173 -8.78 4.65 -4.39
N ASN A 174 -8.62 5.30 -3.23
CA ASN A 174 -9.69 6.10 -2.62
C ASN A 174 -10.08 7.29 -3.51
N GLN A 175 -9.10 7.95 -4.13
CA GLN A 175 -9.36 9.03 -5.10
C GLN A 175 -10.08 8.50 -6.35
N MET A 176 -9.73 7.30 -6.83
CA MET A 176 -10.46 6.65 -7.92
C MET A 176 -11.89 6.31 -7.52
N ALA A 177 -12.12 5.80 -6.30
CA ALA A 177 -13.46 5.55 -5.77
C ALA A 177 -14.29 6.84 -5.67
N MET A 178 -13.70 7.93 -5.18
CA MET A 178 -14.33 9.26 -5.13
C MET A 178 -14.77 9.76 -6.51
N LEU A 179 -13.93 9.62 -7.54
CA LEU A 179 -14.30 9.98 -8.91
C LEU A 179 -15.40 9.08 -9.48
N LEU A 180 -15.38 7.79 -9.14
CA LEU A 180 -16.40 6.85 -9.55
C LEU A 180 -17.74 7.10 -8.86
N ASP A 181 -17.77 7.79 -7.71
CA ASP A 181 -18.98 8.08 -6.94
C ASP A 181 -19.61 9.44 -7.27
N LEU A 182 -19.07 10.21 -8.22
CA LEU A 182 -19.71 11.44 -8.68
C LEU A 182 -21.13 11.16 -9.22
N GLU A 183 -22.08 12.04 -8.91
CA GLU A 183 -23.44 11.95 -9.46
C GLU A 183 -23.43 12.48 -10.90
N GLU A 184 -22.84 13.66 -11.11
CA GLU A 184 -22.72 14.32 -12.40
C GLU A 184 -21.27 14.69 -12.72
N LEU A 185 -20.94 14.96 -13.98
CA LEU A 185 -19.57 15.30 -14.39
C LEU A 185 -19.16 16.69 -13.87
N GLU A 186 -20.13 17.57 -13.69
CA GLU A 186 -19.99 18.93 -13.17
C GLU A 186 -19.48 18.94 -11.72
N ASP A 187 -19.86 17.94 -10.91
CA ASP A 187 -19.43 17.77 -9.53
C ASP A 187 -17.89 17.68 -9.40
N LEU A 188 -17.21 17.24 -10.47
CA LEU A 188 -15.75 17.20 -10.51
C LEU A 188 -15.13 18.58 -10.24
N TYR A 189 -15.75 19.67 -10.70
CA TYR A 189 -15.24 21.02 -10.52
C TYR A 189 -15.26 21.47 -9.06
N GLU A 190 -16.03 20.82 -8.19
CA GLU A 190 -16.04 21.10 -6.75
C GLU A 190 -14.84 20.50 -6.02
N ILE A 191 -14.26 19.43 -6.57
CA ILE A 191 -13.19 18.66 -5.92
C ILE A 191 -11.87 18.68 -6.67
N TRP A 192 -11.80 19.23 -7.89
CA TRP A 192 -10.60 19.21 -8.75
C TRP A 192 -9.96 20.60 -8.91
N GLY A 193 -8.65 20.61 -9.24
CA GLY A 193 -7.90 21.84 -9.52
C GLY A 193 -7.88 22.82 -8.34
N ASN A 194 -8.18 24.09 -8.62
CA ASN A 194 -8.20 25.17 -7.62
C ASN A 194 -9.23 24.97 -6.51
N ASN A 195 -10.24 24.13 -6.74
CA ASN A 195 -11.31 23.85 -5.78
C ASN A 195 -11.06 22.58 -4.96
N SER A 196 -9.92 21.91 -5.15
CA SER A 196 -9.58 20.68 -4.43
C SER A 196 -9.51 20.80 -2.91
N GLY A 197 -9.49 22.03 -2.37
CA GLY A 197 -9.57 22.29 -0.95
C GLY A 197 -8.42 21.61 -0.19
N ALA A 198 -8.77 20.67 0.69
CA ALA A 198 -7.79 19.89 1.47
C ALA A 198 -7.29 18.63 0.74
N ILE A 199 -7.87 18.26 -0.41
CA ILE A 199 -7.54 17.03 -1.12
C ILE A 199 -6.23 17.23 -1.90
N THR A 200 -5.18 16.51 -1.51
CA THR A 200 -3.96 16.40 -2.31
C THR A 200 -4.11 15.29 -3.34
N TRP A 201 -4.54 15.64 -4.56
CA TRP A 201 -4.68 14.68 -5.65
C TRP A 201 -3.35 14.05 -6.04
N ARG A 202 -3.37 12.74 -6.25
CA ARG A 202 -2.23 11.93 -6.71
C ARG A 202 -2.46 11.32 -8.09
N LEU A 203 -3.60 11.64 -8.71
CA LEU A 203 -3.95 11.26 -10.07
C LEU A 203 -3.60 12.40 -11.02
N THR A 204 -3.21 12.06 -12.25
CA THR A 204 -3.06 13.05 -13.33
C THR A 204 -4.38 13.29 -14.05
N ASP A 205 -4.52 14.39 -14.79
CA ASP A 205 -5.73 14.70 -15.58
C ASP A 205 -6.10 13.55 -16.52
N ALA A 206 -5.11 12.90 -17.13
CA ALA A 206 -5.31 11.75 -18.00
C ALA A 206 -5.87 10.54 -17.23
N GLU A 207 -5.41 10.31 -16.00
CA GLU A 207 -5.94 9.26 -15.13
C GLU A 207 -7.36 9.57 -14.66
N VAL A 208 -7.67 10.82 -14.34
CA VAL A 208 -9.04 11.26 -13.99
C VAL A 208 -10.00 10.97 -15.12
N ARG A 209 -9.70 11.46 -16.35
CA ARG A 209 -10.54 11.20 -17.52
C ARG A 209 -10.72 9.72 -17.77
N ARG A 210 -9.64 8.94 -17.62
CA ARG A 210 -9.69 7.49 -17.80
C ARG A 210 -10.64 6.82 -16.80
N ILE A 211 -10.65 7.27 -15.53
CA ILE A 211 -11.56 6.75 -14.51
C ILE A 211 -13.00 7.17 -14.75
N LEU A 212 -13.25 8.42 -15.12
CA LEU A 212 -14.60 8.87 -15.47
C LEU A 212 -15.15 8.09 -16.68
N THR A 213 -14.30 7.76 -17.65
CA THR A 213 -14.68 6.92 -18.82
C THR A 213 -15.02 5.47 -18.43
N SER A 214 -14.68 5.04 -17.21
CA SER A 214 -15.07 3.74 -16.67
C SER A 214 -16.55 3.68 -16.30
N ARG A 215 -17.19 4.82 -16.01
CA ARG A 215 -18.63 4.93 -15.74
C ARG A 215 -19.41 4.77 -17.04
N THR A 216 -20.35 3.83 -17.06
CA THR A 216 -21.14 3.50 -18.27
C THR A 216 -22.17 4.57 -18.62
N ASP A 217 -22.55 5.37 -17.64
CA ASP A 217 -23.54 6.43 -17.68
C ASP A 217 -22.96 7.82 -17.99
N PHE A 218 -21.64 7.97 -17.99
CA PHE A 218 -20.98 9.21 -18.42
C PHE A 218 -20.57 9.13 -19.89
N HIS A 219 -20.93 10.16 -20.67
CA HIS A 219 -20.65 10.17 -22.10
C HIS A 219 -19.18 10.54 -22.38
N PRO A 220 -18.43 9.76 -23.20
CA PRO A 220 -17.03 10.04 -23.50
C PRO A 220 -16.78 11.43 -24.11
N GLU A 221 -17.74 11.96 -24.88
CA GLU A 221 -17.64 13.29 -25.49
C GLU A 221 -17.68 14.41 -24.44
N GLU A 222 -18.49 14.26 -23.40
CA GLU A 222 -18.60 15.22 -22.30
C GLU A 222 -17.33 15.19 -21.46
N ILE A 223 -16.82 13.99 -21.15
CA ILE A 223 -15.53 13.82 -20.45
C ILE A 223 -14.37 14.45 -21.24
N ALA A 224 -14.38 14.36 -22.57
CA ALA A 224 -13.36 14.98 -23.42
C ALA A 224 -13.40 16.52 -23.38
N ARG A 225 -14.58 17.12 -23.14
CA ARG A 225 -14.78 18.57 -23.04
C ARG A 225 -14.43 19.16 -21.69
N LEU A 226 -14.27 18.35 -20.64
CA LEU A 226 -13.87 18.82 -19.31
C LEU A 226 -12.56 19.61 -19.38
N THR A 227 -12.47 20.71 -18.64
CA THR A 227 -11.24 21.48 -18.48
C THR A 227 -10.62 21.16 -17.12
N LEU A 228 -9.57 20.35 -17.12
CA LEU A 228 -8.89 19.86 -15.91
C LEU A 228 -7.63 20.64 -15.59
#